data_AF-A0A4Q6AAC4-F1
#
_entry.id   AF-A0A4Q6AAC4-F1
#
_cell.length_a   1.000
_cell.length_b   1.000
_cell.length_c   1.000
_cell.angle_alpha   90.00
_cell.angle_beta   90.00
_cell.angle_gamma   90.00
#
_symmetry.space_group_name_H-M   'P 1'
#
loop_
_entity.id
_entity.type
_entity.pdbx_description
1 polymer ?
#
loop_
_entity_poly.entity_id
_entity_poly.type
_entity_poly.pdbx_seq_one_letter_code
_entity_poly.pdbx_strand_id
1 'polypeptide(L)'
;VLGAKSADSLATADLTGKMVMVVGQANMAFYNSLSKKAPAVVLIVSSNFPASRPTNRRGRQGIYAFRSSVLPQQFSISENVAKAIAGPAYDAVKASGNGIQKAKAEVMLDVKKQANSLPASNVVGVIPGTDLKDEYVVISAHYDHVGIIDGKIHYGADDDGSGTVGIMEIAEAFIKAKKEGKGPRRSIVILAVSGEEKGLLGSEYYSNHPLFPMEKTTVNLNIDMIGRSDPDRKAGDSTNYVYVVGDDKVSSDLKPISEGQNKKYTKMELDYKYNDPNDPNRIYYRSDHYNFAKNGVPIIFYYDGMLRPDYHKPTDTPDKINYELLRKRTQLVFYTAWDMANRAEMLKRDLALPSPGR
;
A
#
# COMPACT_ATOMS: atom_id res chain seq x y z
N VAL A 1 -6.96 6.88 37.12
CA VAL A 1 -7.21 5.45 36.87
C VAL A 1 -8.57 5.32 36.22
N LEU A 2 -8.67 4.56 35.13
CA LEU A 2 -9.83 4.43 34.26
C LEU A 2 -10.08 2.95 33.98
N GLY A 3 -11.29 2.46 34.21
CA GLY A 3 -11.67 1.09 33.86
C GLY A 3 -11.87 0.93 32.35
N ALA A 4 -11.48 -0.19 31.76
CA ALA A 4 -11.63 -0.44 30.33
C ALA A 4 -13.10 -0.51 29.86
N LYS A 5 -14.06 -0.74 30.78
CA LYS A 5 -15.50 -0.71 30.49
C LYS A 5 -16.12 0.69 30.61
N SER A 6 -15.33 1.73 30.87
CA SER A 6 -15.81 3.10 31.16
C SER A 6 -15.99 3.96 29.91
N ALA A 7 -16.46 3.39 28.80
CA ALA A 7 -16.65 4.14 27.55
C ALA A 7 -17.53 5.38 27.75
N ASP A 8 -18.61 5.25 28.54
CA ASP A 8 -19.52 6.35 28.83
C ASP A 8 -18.88 7.42 29.73
N SER A 9 -18.11 7.00 30.74
CA SER A 9 -17.41 7.92 31.66
C SER A 9 -16.25 8.66 30.98
N LEU A 10 -15.71 8.12 29.89
CA LEU A 10 -14.66 8.77 29.10
C LEU A 10 -15.18 10.01 28.36
N ALA A 11 -16.47 10.02 27.96
CA ALA A 11 -17.05 11.08 27.15
C ALA A 11 -16.99 12.46 27.83
N THR A 12 -17.21 12.51 29.15
CA THR A 12 -17.24 13.76 29.94
C THR A 12 -15.94 14.04 30.69
N ALA A 13 -14.99 13.12 30.68
CA ALA A 13 -13.74 13.28 31.41
C ALA A 13 -12.79 14.29 30.73
N ASP A 14 -12.31 15.26 31.51
CA ASP A 14 -11.14 16.05 31.17
C ASP A 14 -9.87 15.26 31.54
N LEU A 15 -9.11 14.83 30.53
CA LEU A 15 -7.87 14.08 30.68
C LEU A 15 -6.64 14.84 30.15
N THR A 16 -6.83 16.10 29.75
CA THR A 16 -5.80 16.92 29.10
C THR A 16 -4.58 17.05 29.99
N GLY A 17 -3.41 16.62 29.49
CA GLY A 17 -2.15 16.69 30.23
C GLY A 17 -2.05 15.73 31.42
N LYS A 18 -3.02 14.82 31.61
CA LYS A 18 -3.02 13.86 32.73
C LYS A 18 -2.36 12.54 32.34
N MET A 19 -1.74 11.87 33.31
CA MET A 19 -1.38 10.46 33.22
C MET A 19 -2.63 9.60 33.41
N VAL A 20 -2.95 8.76 32.41
CA VAL A 20 -4.14 7.90 32.45
C VAL A 20 -3.73 6.44 32.55
N MET A 21 -4.06 5.82 33.68
CA MET A 21 -3.92 4.37 33.87
C MET A 21 -5.19 3.65 33.46
N VAL A 22 -5.12 2.78 32.46
CA VAL A 22 -6.22 1.93 31.97
C VAL A 22 -6.13 0.56 32.61
N VAL A 23 -7.22 0.14 33.26
CA VAL A 23 -7.31 -1.14 33.97
C VAL A 23 -8.30 -2.07 33.24
N GLY A 24 -7.84 -3.27 32.88
CA GLY A 24 -8.62 -4.25 32.14
C GLY A 24 -8.40 -4.21 30.62
N GLN A 25 -9.08 -5.08 29.88
CA GLN A 25 -8.96 -5.16 28.43
C GLN A 25 -9.91 -4.18 27.73
N ALA A 26 -9.34 -3.27 26.93
CA ALA A 26 -10.06 -2.30 26.12
C ALA A 26 -9.89 -2.59 24.62
N ASN A 27 -10.90 -2.22 23.83
CA ASN A 27 -10.87 -2.36 22.38
C ASN A 27 -10.25 -1.12 21.69
N MET A 28 -10.04 -1.20 20.38
CA MET A 28 -9.44 -0.10 19.60
C MET A 28 -10.29 1.19 19.66
N ALA A 29 -11.63 1.06 19.67
CA ALA A 29 -12.53 2.21 19.75
C ALA A 29 -12.33 3.00 21.05
N PHE A 30 -12.13 2.32 22.18
CA PHE A 30 -11.82 2.94 23.45
C PHE A 30 -10.51 3.73 23.39
N TYR A 31 -9.42 3.14 22.86
CA TYR A 31 -8.14 3.84 22.75
C TYR A 31 -8.20 5.03 21.79
N ASN A 32 -8.96 4.92 20.70
CA ASN A 32 -9.21 6.04 19.79
C ASN A 32 -9.93 7.19 20.52
N SER A 33 -10.98 6.90 21.28
CA SER A 33 -11.68 7.90 22.09
C SER A 33 -10.78 8.50 23.17
N LEU A 34 -9.96 7.69 23.82
CA LEU A 34 -9.03 8.14 24.86
C LEU A 34 -7.97 9.08 24.29
N SER A 35 -7.41 8.76 23.12
CA SER A 35 -6.38 9.58 22.48
C SER A 35 -6.89 11.00 22.15
N LYS A 36 -8.17 11.13 21.79
CA LYS A 36 -8.82 12.43 21.51
C LYS A 36 -8.96 13.32 22.75
N LYS A 37 -8.78 12.77 23.96
CA LYS A 37 -8.81 13.52 25.23
C LYS A 37 -7.45 14.10 25.62
N ALA A 38 -6.45 14.00 24.74
CA ALA A 38 -5.10 14.56 24.91
C ALA A 38 -4.42 14.24 26.28
N PRO A 39 -4.44 12.97 26.74
CA PRO A 39 -3.65 12.61 27.92
C PRO A 39 -2.16 12.81 27.66
N ALA A 40 -1.39 13.18 28.69
CA ALA A 40 0.06 13.30 28.55
C ALA A 40 0.71 11.93 28.29
N VAL A 41 0.18 10.89 28.94
CA VAL A 41 0.68 9.51 28.84
C VAL A 41 -0.42 8.52 29.22
N VAL A 42 -0.39 7.33 28.62
CA VAL A 42 -1.29 6.22 28.95
C VAL A 42 -0.50 5.04 29.51
N LEU A 43 -0.87 4.59 30.71
CA LEU A 43 -0.36 3.35 31.31
C LEU A 43 -1.41 2.25 31.12
N ILE A 44 -1.03 1.14 30.49
CA ILE A 44 -1.91 0.00 30.27
C ILE A 44 -1.54 -1.08 31.28
N VAL A 45 -2.43 -1.38 32.21
CA VAL A 45 -2.20 -2.44 33.20
C VAL A 45 -2.43 -3.80 32.53
N SER A 46 -1.38 -4.60 32.49
CA SER A 46 -1.38 -5.92 31.88
C SER A 46 -1.20 -6.98 32.97
N SER A 47 -2.11 -7.96 32.99
CA SER A 47 -2.02 -9.13 33.88
C SER A 47 -0.98 -10.15 33.43
N ASN A 48 -0.49 -10.05 32.20
CA ASN A 48 0.51 -10.93 31.60
C ASN A 48 1.88 -10.22 31.45
N PHE A 49 2.27 -9.42 32.44
CA PHE A 49 3.54 -8.68 32.40
C PHE A 49 4.69 -9.46 33.07
N PRO A 50 5.89 -9.56 32.46
CA PRO A 50 6.22 -9.09 31.11
C PRO A 50 5.53 -9.94 30.04
N ALA A 51 5.14 -9.30 28.93
CA ALA A 51 4.46 -9.99 27.83
C ALA A 51 5.33 -11.13 27.27
N SER A 52 4.73 -12.30 27.04
CA SER A 52 5.42 -13.45 26.43
C SER A 52 5.94 -13.16 25.02
N ARG A 53 5.36 -12.16 24.34
CA ARG A 53 5.83 -11.61 23.07
C ARG A 53 6.14 -10.13 23.25
N PRO A 54 7.38 -9.67 23.03
CA PRO A 54 7.72 -8.26 23.08
C PRO A 54 6.89 -7.44 22.08
N THR A 55 6.44 -6.26 22.48
CA THR A 55 5.79 -5.30 21.57
C THR A 55 6.83 -4.77 20.57
N ASN A 56 6.49 -4.74 19.29
CA ASN A 56 7.34 -4.06 18.30
C ASN A 56 7.38 -2.57 18.61
N ARG A 57 8.59 -2.05 18.89
CA ARG A 57 8.82 -0.63 19.22
C ARG A 57 9.18 0.22 18.00
N ARG A 58 9.35 -0.39 16.82
CA ARG A 58 9.64 0.35 15.59
C ARG A 58 8.36 0.98 15.07
N GLY A 59 8.40 2.29 14.81
CA GLY A 59 7.33 2.98 14.10
C GLY A 59 7.24 2.52 12.64
N ARG A 60 6.07 2.73 12.03
CA ARG A 60 5.93 2.58 10.57
C ARG A 60 6.77 3.64 9.86
N GLN A 61 7.40 3.24 8.75
CA GLN A 61 8.02 4.19 7.82
C GLN A 61 6.93 5.02 7.14
N GLY A 62 7.29 6.20 6.66
CA GLY A 62 6.39 7.09 5.94
C GLY A 62 7.18 8.25 5.35
N ILE A 63 6.66 8.83 4.27
CA ILE A 63 7.27 9.97 3.58
C ILE A 63 6.98 11.31 4.27
N TYR A 64 6.01 11.34 5.19
CA TYR A 64 5.68 12.50 6.00
C TYR A 64 6.14 12.31 7.44
N ALA A 65 7.16 13.07 7.84
CA ALA A 65 7.60 13.12 9.23
C ALA A 65 6.61 13.90 10.12
N PHE A 66 5.92 14.88 9.55
CA PHE A 66 4.95 15.69 10.27
C PHE A 66 3.62 14.96 10.42
N ARG A 67 3.05 15.02 11.63
CA ARG A 67 1.67 14.66 11.89
C ARG A 67 1.04 15.79 12.70
N SER A 68 -0.13 16.25 12.27
CA SER A 68 -0.91 17.26 13.01
C SER A 68 -1.38 16.76 14.37
N SER A 69 -1.38 15.45 14.59
CA SER A 69 -1.69 14.81 15.87
C SER A 69 -0.65 13.74 16.22
N VAL A 70 -0.26 13.70 17.49
CA VAL A 70 0.64 12.68 18.05
C VAL A 70 -0.17 11.86 19.04
N LEU A 71 -0.18 10.53 18.87
CA LEU A 71 -0.79 9.66 19.86
C LEU A 71 -0.01 9.75 21.17
N PRO A 72 -0.69 9.74 22.33
CA PRO A 72 0.00 9.75 23.62
C PRO A 72 0.90 8.52 23.74
N GLN A 73 2.04 8.69 24.41
CA GLN A 73 2.93 7.55 24.67
C GLN A 73 2.20 6.52 25.54
N GLN A 74 2.41 5.25 25.22
CA GLN A 74 1.77 4.13 25.92
C GLN A 74 2.81 3.25 26.58
N PHE A 75 2.58 2.90 27.84
CA PHE A 75 3.44 2.02 28.62
C PHE A 75 2.63 0.86 29.17
N SER A 76 3.00 -0.37 28.82
CA SER A 76 2.48 -1.55 29.50
C SER A 76 3.17 -1.67 30.85
N ILE A 77 2.40 -1.83 31.92
CA ILE A 77 2.89 -1.99 33.29
C ILE A 77 2.26 -3.21 33.97
N SER A 78 2.95 -3.78 34.95
CA SER A 78 2.39 -4.85 35.80
C SER A 78 1.36 -4.31 36.78
N GLU A 79 0.53 -5.19 37.33
CA GLU A 79 -0.41 -4.84 38.40
C GLU A 79 0.31 -4.31 39.65
N ASN A 80 1.50 -4.82 39.97
CA ASN A 80 2.29 -4.35 41.10
C ASN A 80 2.72 -2.88 40.92
N VAL A 81 3.18 -2.52 39.72
CA VAL A 81 3.51 -1.12 39.38
C VAL A 81 2.26 -0.25 39.41
N ALA A 82 1.14 -0.74 38.87
CA ALA A 82 -0.13 -0.02 38.90
C ALA A 82 -0.60 0.28 40.33
N LYS A 83 -0.50 -0.72 41.23
CA LYS A 83 -0.83 -0.57 42.65
C LYS A 83 0.14 0.35 43.39
N ALA A 84 1.43 0.31 43.08
CA ALA A 84 2.41 1.24 43.64
C ALA A 84 2.12 2.71 43.24
N ILE A 85 1.67 2.94 42.00
CA ILE A 85 1.33 4.28 41.50
C ILE A 85 0.00 4.80 42.07
N ALA A 86 -1.04 3.97 42.10
CA ALA A 86 -2.41 4.44 42.33
C ALA A 86 -3.10 3.87 43.58
N GLY A 87 -2.49 2.90 44.27
CA GLY A 87 -2.96 2.36 45.54
C GLY A 87 -4.46 2.03 45.55
N PRO A 88 -5.24 2.57 46.51
CA PRO A 88 -6.68 2.31 46.60
C PRO A 88 -7.48 2.67 45.34
N ALA A 89 -7.05 3.69 44.57
CA ALA A 89 -7.72 4.06 43.33
C ALA A 89 -7.60 2.98 42.25
N TYR A 90 -6.47 2.24 42.23
CA TYR A 90 -6.32 1.08 41.36
C TYR A 90 -7.21 -0.07 41.81
N ASP A 91 -7.18 -0.42 43.11
CA ASP A 91 -7.97 -1.54 43.64
C ASP A 91 -9.48 -1.32 43.41
N ALA A 92 -9.98 -0.09 43.61
CA ALA A 92 -11.38 0.27 43.37
C ALA A 92 -11.81 0.15 41.90
N VAL A 93 -10.97 0.61 40.96
CA VAL A 93 -11.26 0.49 39.53
C VAL A 93 -11.10 -0.95 39.05
N LYS A 94 -10.16 -1.72 39.59
CA LYS A 94 -9.98 -3.13 39.25
C LYS A 94 -11.20 -3.96 39.66
N ALA A 95 -11.71 -3.74 40.88
CA ALA A 95 -12.87 -4.47 41.40
C ALA A 95 -14.16 -4.19 40.61
N SER A 96 -14.38 -2.93 40.24
CA SER A 96 -15.57 -2.52 39.47
C SER A 96 -15.44 -2.76 37.96
N GLY A 97 -14.22 -2.74 37.42
CA GLY A 97 -13.94 -2.78 35.99
C GLY A 97 -14.37 -1.53 35.21
N ASN A 98 -14.90 -0.51 35.91
CA ASN A 98 -15.54 0.69 35.36
C ASN A 98 -15.21 1.93 36.22
N GLY A 99 -15.51 3.12 35.72
CA GLY A 99 -15.36 4.39 36.41
C GLY A 99 -13.97 5.02 36.33
N ILE A 100 -13.89 6.22 36.92
CA ILE A 100 -12.68 7.06 36.96
C ILE A 100 -12.35 7.38 38.40
N GLN A 101 -11.13 7.03 38.82
CA GLN A 101 -10.59 7.39 40.13
C GLN A 101 -9.34 8.26 39.97
N LYS A 102 -9.24 9.30 40.79
CA LYS A 102 -8.08 10.19 40.82
C LYS A 102 -7.09 9.67 41.86
N ALA A 103 -5.80 9.72 41.51
CA ALA A 103 -4.69 9.44 42.41
C ALA A 103 -3.59 10.46 42.14
N LYS A 104 -2.83 10.82 43.17
CA LYS A 104 -1.64 11.65 43.05
C LYS A 104 -0.41 10.75 43.22
N ALA A 105 0.52 10.84 42.28
CA ALA A 105 1.77 10.09 42.30
C ALA A 105 2.86 10.90 41.59
N GLU A 106 4.10 10.69 42.01
CA GLU A 106 5.28 11.18 41.31
C GLU A 106 5.85 10.02 40.50
N VAL A 107 5.86 10.17 39.18
CA VAL A 107 6.30 9.12 38.26
C VAL A 107 7.26 9.72 37.25
N MET A 108 8.45 9.13 37.14
CA MET A 108 9.40 9.45 36.09
C MET A 108 9.23 8.46 34.94
N LEU A 109 8.96 8.96 33.73
CA LEU A 109 8.88 8.17 32.51
C LEU A 109 9.91 8.71 31.53
N ASP A 110 10.90 7.89 31.17
CA ASP A 110 11.90 8.24 30.16
C ASP A 110 11.60 7.49 28.85
N VAL A 111 11.61 8.23 27.73
CA VAL A 111 11.43 7.69 26.37
C VAL A 111 12.50 8.26 25.47
N LYS A 112 13.37 7.38 24.98
CA LYS A 112 14.31 7.71 23.91
C LYS A 112 13.70 7.34 22.56
N LYS A 113 13.29 8.34 21.81
CA LYS A 113 12.83 8.19 20.42
C LYS A 113 13.97 8.53 19.48
N GLN A 114 14.33 7.59 18.62
CA GLN A 114 15.21 7.84 17.49
C GLN A 114 14.38 7.88 16.21
N ALA A 115 14.55 8.93 15.41
CA ALA A 115 14.03 9.00 14.06
C ALA A 115 15.19 8.77 13.10
N ASN A 116 15.02 7.82 12.19
CA ASN A 116 15.99 7.52 11.14
C ASN A 116 15.40 8.00 9.82
N SER A 117 16.16 8.81 9.08
CA SER A 117 15.84 9.13 7.69
C SER A 117 16.56 8.13 6.80
N LEU A 118 15.82 7.53 5.86
CA LEU A 118 16.34 6.56 4.91
C LEU A 118 16.12 7.10 3.51
N PRO A 119 17.16 7.26 2.69
CA PRO A 119 16.98 7.64 1.30
C PRO A 119 16.40 6.47 0.50
N ALA A 120 15.46 6.77 -0.39
CA ALA A 120 14.91 5.89 -1.41
C ALA A 120 14.66 6.71 -2.67
N SER A 121 14.58 6.07 -3.84
CA SER A 121 14.40 6.78 -5.11
C SER A 121 13.54 5.99 -6.06
N ASN A 122 12.52 6.63 -6.63
CA ASN A 122 11.92 6.07 -7.83
C ASN A 122 12.89 6.26 -8.99
N VAL A 123 12.89 5.33 -9.95
CA VAL A 123 13.67 5.43 -11.19
C VAL A 123 12.70 5.65 -12.35
N VAL A 124 12.97 6.69 -13.15
CA VAL A 124 12.08 7.10 -14.24
C VAL A 124 12.84 7.10 -15.56
N GLY A 125 12.39 6.26 -16.50
CA GLY A 125 12.82 6.27 -17.90
C GLY A 125 11.74 6.91 -18.78
N VAL A 126 12.15 7.70 -19.77
CA VAL A 126 11.21 8.39 -20.66
C VAL A 126 11.57 8.10 -22.11
N ILE A 127 10.58 7.65 -22.88
CA ILE A 127 10.69 7.46 -24.33
C ILE A 127 9.84 8.56 -24.97
N PRO A 128 10.46 9.63 -25.52
CA PRO A 128 9.70 10.75 -26.06
C PRO A 128 8.82 10.33 -27.23
N GLY A 129 7.57 10.79 -27.24
CA GLY A 129 6.65 10.64 -28.36
C GLY A 129 6.96 11.55 -29.55
N THR A 130 6.03 11.61 -30.51
CA THR A 130 6.12 12.48 -31.69
C THR A 130 5.23 13.72 -31.53
N ASP A 131 4.03 13.69 -32.10
CA ASP A 131 3.08 14.78 -32.21
C ASP A 131 2.20 14.94 -30.97
N LEU A 132 2.09 13.90 -30.13
CA LEU A 132 1.39 13.91 -28.84
C LEU A 132 2.35 13.78 -27.65
N LYS A 133 3.62 14.18 -27.82
CA LYS A 133 4.70 13.98 -26.84
C LYS A 133 4.45 14.57 -25.44
N ASP A 134 3.54 15.53 -25.31
CA ASP A 134 3.16 16.17 -24.04
C ASP A 134 1.97 15.47 -23.35
N GLU A 135 1.57 14.30 -23.85
CA GLU A 135 0.65 13.36 -23.23
C GLU A 135 1.40 12.07 -22.90
N TYR A 136 1.01 11.41 -21.80
CA TYR A 136 1.83 10.37 -21.19
C TYR A 136 1.07 9.06 -20.99
N VAL A 137 1.71 7.96 -21.36
CA VAL A 137 1.36 6.61 -20.91
C VAL A 137 2.38 6.21 -19.85
N VAL A 138 1.93 6.01 -18.62
CA VAL A 138 2.81 5.55 -17.52
C VAL A 138 2.69 4.03 -17.42
N ILE A 139 3.83 3.35 -17.39
CA ILE A 139 3.93 1.91 -17.15
C ILE A 139 4.79 1.74 -15.91
N SER A 140 4.23 1.15 -14.85
CA SER A 140 4.86 1.09 -13.54
C SER A 140 4.95 -0.31 -12.97
N ALA A 141 5.95 -0.51 -12.13
CA ALA A 141 6.16 -1.66 -11.27
C ALA A 141 6.99 -1.21 -10.06
N HIS A 142 6.92 -1.89 -8.92
CA HIS A 142 7.86 -1.60 -7.84
C HIS A 142 9.11 -2.46 -7.99
N TYR A 143 10.25 -1.91 -7.62
CA TYR A 143 11.54 -2.62 -7.72
C TYR A 143 12.13 -2.95 -6.35
N ASP A 144 11.49 -2.50 -5.26
CA ASP A 144 11.84 -2.96 -3.92
C ASP A 144 11.16 -4.28 -3.57
N HIS A 145 11.75 -4.97 -2.60
CA HIS A 145 11.24 -6.19 -1.98
C HIS A 145 11.39 -6.05 -0.45
N VAL A 146 10.83 -6.97 0.33
CA VAL A 146 10.90 -6.91 1.81
C VAL A 146 12.33 -6.95 2.42
N GLY A 147 13.36 -7.23 1.64
CA GLY A 147 14.77 -7.17 2.05
C GLY A 147 15.28 -8.42 2.75
N ILE A 148 16.10 -8.22 3.79
CA ILE A 148 16.64 -9.30 4.64
C ILE A 148 15.83 -9.36 5.94
N ILE A 149 15.24 -10.52 6.23
CA ILE A 149 14.50 -10.78 7.47
C ILE A 149 15.13 -11.99 8.15
N ASP A 150 15.46 -11.87 9.44
CA ASP A 150 16.08 -12.92 10.25
C ASP A 150 17.32 -13.56 9.58
N GLY A 151 18.13 -12.73 8.92
CA GLY A 151 19.37 -13.14 8.25
C GLY A 151 19.17 -13.84 6.89
N LYS A 152 17.93 -13.93 6.39
CA LYS A 152 17.62 -14.53 5.09
C LYS A 152 17.23 -13.46 4.09
N ILE A 153 17.73 -13.59 2.86
CA ILE A 153 17.33 -12.75 1.73
C ILE A 153 15.95 -13.21 1.28
N HIS A 154 15.03 -12.27 1.11
CA HIS A 154 13.76 -12.48 0.43
C HIS A 154 13.93 -11.95 -0.98
N TYR A 155 14.04 -12.81 -2.00
CA TYR A 155 14.51 -12.40 -3.31
C TYR A 155 13.48 -11.59 -4.11
N GLY A 156 12.18 -11.73 -3.80
CA GLY A 156 11.12 -10.99 -4.50
C GLY A 156 11.10 -11.27 -5.99
N ALA A 157 11.32 -12.53 -6.38
CA ALA A 157 11.44 -12.90 -7.79
C ALA A 157 10.15 -12.62 -8.56
N ASP A 158 9.01 -12.84 -7.92
CA ASP A 158 7.72 -12.52 -8.49
C ASP A 158 7.11 -11.26 -7.87
N ASP A 159 7.43 -10.97 -6.61
CA ASP A 159 6.98 -9.77 -5.87
C ASP A 159 8.17 -8.85 -5.55
N ASP A 160 8.56 -7.92 -6.43
CA ASP A 160 8.02 -7.67 -7.79
C ASP A 160 9.12 -7.64 -8.87
N GLY A 161 10.03 -8.60 -8.77
CA GLY A 161 11.05 -8.83 -9.79
C GLY A 161 10.44 -9.07 -11.17
N SER A 162 9.31 -9.79 -11.25
CA SER A 162 8.63 -10.13 -12.50
C SER A 162 7.98 -8.89 -13.16
N GLY A 163 7.37 -7.99 -12.38
CA GLY A 163 6.88 -6.71 -12.89
C GLY A 163 7.99 -5.77 -13.31
N THR A 164 9.07 -5.69 -12.52
CA THR A 164 10.25 -4.86 -12.83
C THR A 164 10.89 -5.27 -14.17
N VAL A 165 11.12 -6.57 -14.41
CA VAL A 165 11.65 -7.00 -15.73
C VAL A 165 10.62 -6.81 -16.84
N GLY A 166 9.32 -6.97 -16.54
CA GLY A 166 8.23 -6.72 -17.48
C GLY A 166 8.25 -5.30 -18.05
N ILE A 167 8.39 -4.28 -17.19
CA ILE A 167 8.45 -2.88 -17.66
C ILE A 167 9.74 -2.58 -18.44
N MET A 168 10.86 -3.25 -18.14
CA MET A 168 12.11 -3.12 -18.90
C MET A 168 11.97 -3.67 -20.33
N GLU A 169 11.38 -4.85 -20.49
CA GLU A 169 11.12 -5.47 -21.79
C GLU A 169 10.15 -4.64 -22.64
N ILE A 170 9.11 -4.07 -22.01
CA ILE A 170 8.19 -3.14 -22.67
C ILE A 170 8.93 -1.89 -23.16
N ALA A 171 9.83 -1.33 -22.34
CA ALA A 171 10.65 -0.18 -22.72
C ALA A 171 11.53 -0.49 -23.93
N GLU A 172 12.20 -1.65 -23.94
CA GLU A 172 13.00 -2.11 -25.07
C GLU A 172 12.18 -2.21 -26.36
N ALA A 173 10.97 -2.79 -26.28
CA ALA A 173 10.08 -2.92 -27.43
C ALA A 173 9.68 -1.54 -28.03
N PHE A 174 9.34 -0.56 -27.20
CA PHE A 174 9.06 0.81 -27.67
C PHE A 174 10.29 1.49 -28.27
N ILE A 175 11.47 1.33 -27.66
CA ILE A 175 12.73 1.88 -28.19
C ILE A 175 13.05 1.28 -29.56
N LYS A 176 12.89 -0.04 -29.71
CA LYS A 176 13.11 -0.73 -30.98
C LYS A 176 12.16 -0.20 -32.05
N ALA A 177 10.86 -0.11 -31.76
CA ALA A 177 9.89 0.41 -32.72
C ALA A 177 10.17 1.87 -33.11
N LYS A 178 10.62 2.70 -32.15
CA LYS A 178 11.05 4.09 -32.42
C LYS A 178 12.26 4.14 -33.36
N LYS A 179 13.28 3.30 -33.14
CA LYS A 179 14.45 3.20 -34.04
C LYS A 179 14.05 2.78 -35.47
N GLU A 180 13.00 1.97 -35.60
CA GLU A 180 12.42 1.54 -36.88
C GLU A 180 11.47 2.58 -37.52
N GLY A 181 11.34 3.79 -36.95
CA GLY A 181 10.46 4.85 -37.47
C GLY A 181 8.98 4.64 -37.17
N LYS A 182 8.63 3.70 -36.29
CA LYS A 182 7.25 3.38 -35.87
C LYS A 182 7.05 3.70 -34.39
N GLY A 183 7.67 4.77 -33.89
CA GLY A 183 7.63 5.13 -32.47
C GLY A 183 6.24 5.54 -31.96
N PRO A 184 6.09 5.67 -30.64
CA PRO A 184 4.83 6.10 -30.03
C PRO A 184 4.54 7.58 -30.32
N ARG A 185 3.26 7.95 -30.46
CA ARG A 185 2.84 9.35 -30.59
C ARG A 185 2.90 10.10 -29.26
N ARG A 186 2.44 9.46 -28.18
CA ARG A 186 2.57 9.92 -26.79
C ARG A 186 3.92 9.54 -26.19
N SER A 187 4.36 10.26 -25.18
CA SER A 187 5.56 9.87 -24.43
C SER A 187 5.25 8.69 -23.53
N ILE A 188 6.15 7.70 -23.50
CA ILE A 188 6.06 6.56 -22.58
C ILE A 188 6.93 6.85 -21.37
N VAL A 189 6.35 6.71 -20.19
CA VAL A 189 7.04 6.88 -18.90
C VAL A 189 7.12 5.50 -18.26
N ILE A 190 8.35 5.00 -18.12
CA ILE A 190 8.66 3.77 -17.40
C ILE A 190 9.01 4.16 -15.98
N LEU A 191 8.21 3.74 -15.01
CA LEU A 191 8.31 4.15 -13.62
C LEU A 191 8.55 2.93 -12.72
N ALA A 192 9.79 2.75 -12.28
CA ALA A 192 10.13 1.78 -11.25
C ALA A 192 10.05 2.48 -9.89
N VAL A 193 9.07 2.13 -9.06
CA VAL A 193 8.86 2.78 -7.75
C VAL A 193 9.52 2.04 -6.60
N SER A 194 9.88 2.78 -5.55
CA SER A 194 10.50 2.24 -4.33
C SER A 194 9.58 2.41 -3.13
N GLY A 195 9.65 1.48 -2.18
CA GLY A 195 8.93 1.55 -0.91
C GLY A 195 7.46 1.17 -1.02
N GLU A 196 7.08 0.39 -2.04
CA GLU A 196 5.75 -0.24 -2.13
C GLU A 196 5.50 -1.06 -0.86
N GLU A 197 6.49 -1.88 -0.51
CA GLU A 197 6.46 -2.88 0.57
C GLU A 197 6.38 -2.25 1.97
N LYS A 198 6.55 -0.93 2.02
CA LYS A 198 6.49 -0.10 3.22
C LYS A 198 5.23 0.77 3.29
N GLY A 199 4.33 0.61 2.31
CA GLY A 199 3.04 1.27 2.22
C GLY A 199 2.90 2.21 1.04
N LEU A 200 3.27 1.77 -0.18
CA LEU A 200 3.12 2.52 -1.43
C LEU A 200 3.85 3.87 -1.44
N LEU A 201 4.98 3.96 -0.74
CA LEU A 201 5.62 5.24 -0.41
C LEU A 201 6.12 5.99 -1.66
N GLY A 202 6.74 5.27 -2.59
CA GLY A 202 7.30 5.86 -3.81
C GLY A 202 6.22 6.34 -4.77
N SER A 203 5.19 5.53 -5.02
CA SER A 203 4.06 5.92 -5.87
C SER A 203 3.22 7.01 -5.22
N GLU A 204 3.02 6.99 -3.89
CA GLU A 204 2.35 8.08 -3.18
C GLU A 204 3.10 9.40 -3.38
N TYR A 205 4.43 9.40 -3.20
CA TYR A 205 5.24 10.59 -3.39
C TYR A 205 5.17 11.09 -4.83
N TYR A 206 5.36 10.20 -5.82
CA TYR A 206 5.28 10.55 -7.24
C TYR A 206 3.90 11.12 -7.59
N SER A 207 2.82 10.48 -7.14
CA SER A 207 1.49 10.93 -7.53
C SER A 207 1.10 12.28 -6.93
N ASN A 208 1.66 12.63 -5.77
CA ASN A 208 1.47 13.94 -5.14
C ASN A 208 2.47 15.01 -5.63
N HIS A 209 3.61 14.60 -6.22
CA HIS A 209 4.66 15.47 -6.75
C HIS A 209 5.11 14.99 -8.13
N PRO A 210 4.21 14.95 -9.13
CA PRO A 210 4.50 14.22 -10.35
C PRO A 210 5.48 14.99 -11.24
N LEU A 211 6.40 14.24 -11.86
CA LEU A 211 7.27 14.79 -12.91
C LEU A 211 6.47 15.18 -14.17
N PHE A 212 5.37 14.45 -14.42
CA PHE A 212 4.48 14.68 -15.56
C PHE A 212 3.05 14.94 -15.06
N PRO A 213 2.36 15.99 -15.55
CA PRO A 213 1.06 16.35 -15.02
C PRO A 213 0.03 15.22 -15.10
N MET A 214 -0.76 15.02 -14.04
CA MET A 214 -1.77 13.94 -13.98
C MET A 214 -2.84 14.11 -15.03
N GLU A 215 -3.26 15.35 -15.30
CA GLU A 215 -4.23 15.69 -16.33
C GLU A 215 -3.75 15.33 -17.74
N LYS A 216 -2.42 15.28 -17.97
CA LYS A 216 -1.79 14.85 -19.23
C LYS A 216 -1.41 13.37 -19.25
N THR A 217 -1.58 12.66 -18.14
CA THR A 217 -1.38 11.21 -18.08
C THR A 217 -2.66 10.49 -18.48
N THR A 218 -2.67 9.85 -19.65
CA THR A 218 -3.89 9.19 -20.18
C THR A 218 -4.21 7.91 -19.44
N VAL A 219 -3.19 7.18 -18.99
CA VAL A 219 -3.34 5.92 -18.28
C VAL A 219 -2.08 5.61 -17.47
N ASN A 220 -2.25 4.90 -16.36
CA ASN A 220 -1.19 4.13 -15.72
C ASN A 220 -1.46 2.62 -15.83
N LEU A 221 -0.54 1.89 -16.45
CA LEU A 221 -0.57 0.43 -16.54
C LEU A 221 0.43 -0.10 -15.52
N ASN A 222 -0.07 -0.55 -14.37
CA ASN A 222 0.74 -1.06 -13.29
C ASN A 222 0.86 -2.58 -13.39
N ILE A 223 2.08 -3.06 -13.22
CA ILE A 223 2.42 -4.47 -13.13
C ILE A 223 2.90 -4.69 -11.71
N ASP A 224 2.34 -5.69 -11.04
CA ASP A 224 2.87 -6.20 -9.78
C ASP A 224 2.49 -7.67 -9.73
N MET A 225 3.52 -8.52 -9.70
CA MET A 225 3.45 -9.98 -9.78
C MET A 225 2.76 -10.49 -11.04
N ILE A 226 3.56 -10.84 -12.06
CA ILE A 226 3.06 -11.44 -13.31
C ILE A 226 3.82 -12.70 -13.75
N GLY A 227 4.67 -13.25 -12.91
CA GLY A 227 5.55 -14.37 -13.23
C GLY A 227 5.03 -15.74 -12.79
N ARG A 228 3.98 -15.86 -11.97
CA ARG A 228 3.51 -17.14 -11.41
C ARG A 228 2.03 -17.39 -11.67
N SER A 229 1.58 -18.58 -11.26
CA SER A 229 0.18 -18.99 -11.30
C SER A 229 -0.40 -18.96 -9.89
N ASP A 230 -1.62 -18.45 -9.76
CA ASP A 230 -2.37 -18.36 -8.51
C ASP A 230 -2.76 -19.78 -8.05
N PRO A 231 -2.26 -20.26 -6.91
CA PRO A 231 -2.62 -21.57 -6.38
C PRO A 231 -4.11 -21.68 -5.97
N ASP A 232 -4.79 -20.55 -5.75
CA ASP A 232 -6.20 -20.50 -5.42
C ASP A 232 -7.12 -20.45 -6.62
N ARG A 233 -6.58 -20.27 -7.83
CA ARG A 233 -7.39 -20.22 -9.04
C ARG A 233 -7.95 -21.61 -9.35
N LYS A 234 -9.28 -21.73 -9.32
CA LYS A 234 -10.01 -23.01 -9.48
C LYS A 234 -10.71 -23.17 -10.82
N ALA A 235 -10.87 -22.09 -11.59
CA ALA A 235 -11.58 -22.08 -12.86
C ALA A 235 -10.67 -21.50 -13.95
N GLY A 236 -10.92 -21.90 -15.20
CA GLY A 236 -10.19 -21.43 -16.38
C GLY A 236 -8.81 -22.05 -16.56
N ASP A 237 -8.03 -21.51 -17.51
CA ASP A 237 -6.68 -22.03 -17.84
C ASP A 237 -5.60 -21.31 -17.02
N SER A 238 -5.06 -21.98 -15.99
CA SER A 238 -4.03 -21.40 -15.11
C SER A 238 -2.67 -21.17 -15.79
N THR A 239 -2.54 -21.53 -17.08
CA THR A 239 -1.37 -21.25 -17.92
C THR A 239 -1.61 -20.13 -18.93
N ASN A 240 -2.80 -19.51 -18.92
CA ASN A 240 -3.16 -18.47 -19.89
C ASN A 240 -4.15 -17.43 -19.33
N TYR A 241 -3.84 -16.84 -18.18
CA TYR A 241 -4.70 -15.83 -17.55
C TYR A 241 -3.90 -14.67 -16.95
N VAL A 242 -4.59 -13.58 -16.66
CA VAL A 242 -4.12 -12.49 -15.81
C VAL A 242 -5.30 -11.90 -15.05
N TYR A 243 -5.09 -11.47 -13.81
CA TYR A 243 -6.08 -10.66 -13.11
C TYR A 243 -5.98 -9.22 -13.57
N VAL A 244 -7.12 -8.64 -13.95
CA VAL A 244 -7.24 -7.25 -14.40
C VAL A 244 -8.07 -6.49 -13.38
N VAL A 245 -7.49 -5.45 -12.78
CA VAL A 245 -8.09 -4.70 -11.69
C VAL A 245 -8.13 -3.20 -12.01
N GLY A 246 -9.29 -2.59 -11.84
CA GLY A 246 -9.49 -1.13 -11.91
C GLY A 246 -9.79 -0.52 -13.28
N ASP A 247 -9.86 -1.34 -14.34
CA ASP A 247 -10.00 -0.93 -15.74
C ASP A 247 -11.36 -0.30 -16.12
N ASP A 248 -12.30 -0.24 -15.18
CA ASP A 248 -13.64 0.29 -15.31
C ASP A 248 -13.99 1.35 -14.23
N LYS A 249 -13.01 1.77 -13.40
CA LYS A 249 -13.28 2.61 -12.22
C LYS A 249 -13.21 4.12 -12.50
N VAL A 250 -12.30 4.54 -13.37
CA VAL A 250 -12.07 5.97 -13.69
C VAL A 250 -12.47 6.30 -15.14
N SER A 251 -12.42 5.31 -16.05
CA SER A 251 -12.65 5.48 -17.48
C SER A 251 -13.39 4.27 -18.05
N SER A 252 -14.60 4.48 -18.55
CA SER A 252 -15.42 3.49 -19.27
C SER A 252 -14.81 3.06 -20.61
N ASP A 253 -13.90 3.85 -21.18
CA ASP A 253 -13.21 3.49 -22.41
C ASP A 253 -12.25 2.30 -22.21
N LEU A 254 -11.61 2.21 -21.04
CA LEU A 254 -10.35 1.47 -20.85
C LEU A 254 -10.54 -0.05 -20.96
N LYS A 255 -11.58 -0.60 -20.32
CA LYS A 255 -11.92 -2.02 -20.39
C LYS A 255 -12.16 -2.53 -21.83
N PRO A 256 -13.08 -1.94 -22.63
CA PRO A 256 -13.27 -2.33 -24.03
C PRO A 256 -11.98 -2.35 -24.86
N ILE A 257 -11.08 -1.42 -24.59
CA ILE A 257 -9.82 -1.32 -25.32
C ILE A 257 -8.86 -2.44 -24.92
N SER A 258 -8.66 -2.66 -23.62
CA SER A 258 -7.83 -3.75 -23.09
C SER A 258 -8.32 -5.11 -23.62
N GLU A 259 -9.63 -5.34 -23.57
CA GLU A 259 -10.25 -6.56 -24.12
C GLU A 259 -10.06 -6.67 -25.64
N GLY A 260 -10.17 -5.57 -26.38
CA GLY A 260 -9.93 -5.51 -27.81
C GLY A 260 -8.49 -5.86 -28.19
N GLN A 261 -7.50 -5.29 -27.49
CA GLN A 261 -6.09 -5.62 -27.72
C GLN A 261 -5.79 -7.07 -27.34
N ASN A 262 -6.31 -7.55 -26.22
CA ASN A 262 -6.17 -8.94 -25.80
C ASN A 262 -6.74 -9.90 -26.85
N LYS A 263 -7.98 -9.67 -27.32
CA LYS A 263 -8.65 -10.50 -28.34
C LYS A 263 -7.84 -10.56 -29.63
N LYS A 264 -7.21 -9.44 -30.02
CA LYS A 264 -6.43 -9.34 -31.25
C LYS A 264 -5.09 -10.07 -31.17
N TYR A 265 -4.38 -9.97 -30.04
CA TYR A 265 -2.98 -10.38 -29.97
C TYR A 265 -2.72 -11.57 -29.05
N THR A 266 -3.10 -11.48 -27.77
CA THR A 266 -2.62 -12.41 -26.73
C THR A 266 -3.62 -13.50 -26.36
N LYS A 267 -4.93 -13.23 -26.50
CA LYS A 267 -6.03 -14.16 -26.22
C LYS A 267 -5.90 -14.83 -24.85
N MET A 268 -5.50 -14.04 -23.86
CA MET A 268 -5.45 -14.46 -22.46
C MET A 268 -6.84 -14.43 -21.85
N GLU A 269 -7.08 -15.25 -20.84
CA GLU A 269 -8.24 -15.11 -19.98
C GLU A 269 -8.03 -13.89 -19.07
N LEU A 270 -8.83 -12.84 -19.29
CA LEU A 270 -8.84 -11.66 -18.41
C LEU A 270 -9.80 -11.95 -17.26
N ASP A 271 -9.25 -12.21 -16.08
CA ASP A 271 -10.00 -12.57 -14.89
C ASP A 271 -10.24 -11.31 -14.03
N TYR A 272 -11.51 -10.96 -13.82
CA TYR A 272 -11.90 -9.75 -13.10
C TYR A 272 -12.24 -10.00 -11.63
N LYS A 273 -11.94 -11.19 -11.09
CA LYS A 273 -12.24 -11.57 -9.68
C LYS A 273 -11.90 -10.48 -8.67
N TYR A 274 -10.71 -9.90 -8.78
CA TYR A 274 -10.21 -8.89 -7.84
C TYR A 274 -10.64 -7.45 -8.17
N ASN A 275 -11.41 -7.26 -9.25
CA ASN A 275 -12.01 -5.97 -9.60
C ASN A 275 -13.41 -5.77 -8.96
N ASP A 276 -13.92 -6.78 -8.24
CA ASP A 276 -15.17 -6.70 -7.47
C ASP A 276 -14.98 -5.79 -6.25
N PRO A 277 -15.80 -4.73 -6.08
CA PRO A 277 -15.78 -3.87 -4.88
C PRO A 277 -16.00 -4.63 -3.56
N ASN A 278 -16.60 -5.82 -3.61
CA ASN A 278 -16.85 -6.68 -2.46
C ASN A 278 -15.74 -7.70 -2.19
N ASP A 279 -14.63 -7.68 -2.95
CA ASP A 279 -13.47 -8.53 -2.66
C ASP A 279 -13.00 -8.29 -1.22
N PRO A 280 -13.00 -9.32 -0.35
CA PRO A 280 -12.62 -9.18 1.06
C PRO A 280 -11.15 -8.75 1.23
N ASN A 281 -10.29 -9.05 0.24
CA ASN A 281 -8.88 -8.66 0.27
C ASN A 281 -8.65 -7.22 -0.18
N ARG A 282 -9.67 -6.59 -0.80
CA ARG A 282 -9.63 -5.22 -1.31
C ARG A 282 -8.41 -4.97 -2.21
N ILE A 283 -8.09 -5.89 -3.12
CA ILE A 283 -6.88 -5.85 -3.97
C ILE A 283 -6.72 -4.53 -4.75
N TYR A 284 -7.82 -3.90 -5.17
CA TYR A 284 -7.81 -2.57 -5.82
C TYR A 284 -7.07 -1.48 -5.03
N TYR A 285 -6.87 -1.64 -3.72
CA TYR A 285 -6.22 -0.64 -2.86
C TYR A 285 -4.78 -1.03 -2.46
N ARG A 286 -4.23 -2.11 -3.03
CA ARG A 286 -3.06 -2.81 -2.47
C ARG A 286 -1.79 -2.75 -3.31
N SER A 287 -1.75 -1.92 -4.34
CA SER A 287 -0.54 -1.73 -5.17
C SER A 287 -0.48 -0.29 -5.70
N ASP A 288 0.63 0.07 -6.35
CA ASP A 288 1.01 1.45 -6.68
C ASP A 288 0.03 2.19 -7.60
N HIS A 289 -0.68 1.46 -8.46
CA HIS A 289 -1.75 2.01 -9.32
C HIS A 289 -2.78 2.83 -8.53
N TYR A 290 -3.05 2.47 -7.28
CA TYR A 290 -4.06 3.13 -6.47
C TYR A 290 -3.72 4.61 -6.25
N ASN A 291 -2.43 4.95 -6.15
CA ASN A 291 -1.98 6.33 -6.00
C ASN A 291 -2.20 7.19 -7.27
N PHE A 292 -2.29 6.55 -8.43
CA PHE A 292 -2.70 7.18 -9.69
C PHE A 292 -4.22 7.31 -9.78
N ALA A 293 -4.96 6.24 -9.48
CA ALA A 293 -6.42 6.23 -9.50
C ALA A 293 -7.04 7.24 -8.53
N LYS A 294 -6.49 7.36 -7.31
CA LYS A 294 -6.93 8.37 -6.33
C LYS A 294 -6.72 9.80 -6.82
N ASN A 295 -5.79 9.99 -7.77
CA ASN A 295 -5.51 11.25 -8.45
C ASN A 295 -6.19 11.36 -9.83
N GLY A 296 -7.18 10.51 -10.11
CA GLY A 296 -8.05 10.58 -11.28
C GLY A 296 -7.40 10.16 -12.61
N VAL A 297 -6.27 9.45 -12.56
CA VAL A 297 -5.70 8.80 -13.75
C VAL A 297 -6.35 7.43 -13.94
N PRO A 298 -6.86 7.10 -15.15
CA PRO A 298 -7.29 5.74 -15.46
C PRO A 298 -6.18 4.72 -15.25
N ILE A 299 -6.49 3.57 -14.66
CA ILE A 299 -5.48 2.54 -14.39
C ILE A 299 -5.92 1.17 -14.88
N ILE A 300 -4.92 0.32 -15.15
CA ILE A 300 -5.07 -1.13 -15.05
C ILE A 300 -3.97 -1.63 -14.14
N PHE A 301 -4.35 -2.45 -13.15
CA PHE A 301 -3.42 -3.28 -12.39
C PHE A 301 -3.46 -4.71 -12.93
N TYR A 302 -2.33 -5.15 -13.48
CA TYR A 302 -2.09 -6.51 -13.93
C TYR A 302 -1.40 -7.30 -12.81
N TYR A 303 -2.07 -8.36 -12.37
CA TYR A 303 -1.69 -9.17 -11.22
C TYR A 303 -1.89 -10.65 -11.54
N ASP A 304 -1.07 -11.52 -10.97
CA ASP A 304 -1.20 -12.95 -11.19
C ASP A 304 -1.81 -13.74 -10.04
N GLY A 305 -1.95 -13.18 -8.85
CA GLY A 305 -2.59 -13.82 -7.71
C GLY A 305 -1.66 -14.02 -6.52
N MET A 306 -2.21 -14.56 -5.43
CA MET A 306 -1.47 -14.60 -4.16
C MET A 306 -0.50 -15.79 -4.12
N LEU A 307 0.79 -15.57 -3.85
CA LEU A 307 1.80 -16.65 -3.80
C LEU A 307 1.70 -17.62 -2.62
N ARG A 308 0.72 -17.42 -1.74
CA ARG A 308 0.44 -18.26 -0.56
C ARG A 308 1.72 -18.57 0.25
N PRO A 309 2.32 -19.79 0.26
CA PRO A 309 3.45 -20.06 1.14
C PRO A 309 4.71 -19.28 0.76
N ASP A 310 4.81 -18.76 -0.48
CA ASP A 310 6.01 -18.06 -0.95
C ASP A 310 5.92 -16.53 -0.80
N TYR A 311 4.73 -15.98 -0.51
CA TYR A 311 4.53 -14.53 -0.41
C TYR A 311 5.38 -13.93 0.72
N HIS A 312 6.19 -12.93 0.39
CA HIS A 312 7.19 -12.33 1.28
C HIS A 312 8.08 -13.39 1.97
N LYS A 313 8.55 -14.42 1.26
CA LYS A 313 9.46 -15.45 1.80
C LYS A 313 10.78 -15.53 1.01
N PRO A 314 11.85 -16.10 1.62
CA PRO A 314 13.08 -16.45 0.92
C PRO A 314 12.90 -17.43 -0.23
N THR A 315 11.73 -18.08 -0.32
CA THR A 315 11.39 -19.08 -1.32
C THR A 315 10.72 -18.49 -2.56
N ASP A 316 10.41 -17.19 -2.58
CA ASP A 316 10.05 -16.50 -3.82
C ASP A 316 11.32 -16.26 -4.64
N THR A 317 11.56 -17.12 -5.62
CA THR A 317 12.87 -17.33 -6.26
C THR A 317 12.73 -17.46 -7.78
N PRO A 318 13.72 -17.02 -8.59
CA PRO A 318 13.59 -16.95 -10.04
C PRO A 318 13.33 -18.29 -10.75
N ASP A 319 13.71 -19.42 -10.16
CA ASP A 319 13.45 -20.76 -10.70
C ASP A 319 11.96 -21.15 -10.67
N LYS A 320 11.13 -20.45 -9.88
CA LYS A 320 9.69 -20.68 -9.81
C LYS A 320 8.87 -19.82 -10.78
N ILE A 321 9.52 -18.92 -11.51
CA ILE A 321 8.87 -18.06 -12.49
C ILE A 321 8.48 -18.90 -13.72
N ASN A 322 7.23 -18.78 -14.13
CA ASN A 322 6.75 -19.24 -15.42
C ASN A 322 7.02 -18.16 -16.47
N TYR A 323 8.22 -18.22 -17.07
CA TYR A 323 8.67 -17.22 -18.04
C TYR A 323 7.77 -17.10 -19.29
N GLU A 324 7.09 -18.18 -19.70
CA GLU A 324 6.12 -18.11 -20.80
C GLU A 324 4.88 -17.30 -20.42
N LEU A 325 4.38 -17.48 -19.20
CA LEU A 325 3.23 -16.73 -18.70
C LEU A 325 3.60 -15.27 -18.45
N LEU A 326 4.77 -15.01 -17.84
CA LEU A 326 5.38 -13.68 -17.72
C LEU A 326 5.41 -12.98 -19.08
N ARG A 327 6.02 -13.62 -20.09
CA ARG A 327 6.13 -13.09 -21.45
C ARG A 327 4.76 -12.73 -22.03
N LYS A 328 3.77 -13.62 -21.94
CA LYS A 328 2.42 -13.37 -22.46
C LYS A 328 1.73 -12.18 -21.77
N ARG A 329 1.86 -12.08 -20.43
CA ARG A 329 1.30 -10.95 -19.67
C ARG A 329 1.99 -9.65 -20.04
N THR A 330 3.32 -9.62 -20.10
CA THR A 330 4.10 -8.47 -20.56
C THR A 330 3.69 -8.04 -21.97
N GLN A 331 3.45 -8.99 -22.89
CA GLN A 331 2.94 -8.70 -24.23
C GLN A 331 1.54 -8.07 -24.20
N LEU A 332 0.63 -8.55 -23.35
CA LEU A 332 -0.69 -7.95 -23.19
C LEU A 332 -0.58 -6.49 -22.72
N VAL A 333 0.25 -6.23 -21.70
CA VAL A 333 0.48 -4.86 -21.22
C VAL A 333 1.07 -3.99 -22.33
N PHE A 334 2.04 -4.50 -23.10
CA PHE A 334 2.60 -3.81 -24.25
C PHE A 334 1.53 -3.45 -25.30
N TYR A 335 0.66 -4.38 -25.69
CA TYR A 335 -0.35 -4.10 -26.72
C TYR A 335 -1.38 -3.08 -26.25
N THR A 336 -1.78 -3.14 -24.98
CA THR A 336 -2.64 -2.10 -24.39
C THR A 336 -1.91 -0.75 -24.37
N ALA A 337 -0.66 -0.71 -23.91
CA ALA A 337 0.16 0.51 -23.90
C ALA A 337 0.35 1.08 -25.31
N TRP A 338 0.57 0.23 -26.31
CA TRP A 338 0.78 0.60 -27.70
C TRP A 338 -0.43 1.32 -28.28
N ASP A 339 -1.63 0.80 -28.00
CA ASP A 339 -2.86 1.44 -28.41
C ASP A 339 -3.04 2.81 -27.73
N MET A 340 -2.82 2.88 -26.41
CA MET A 340 -2.87 4.14 -25.64
C MET A 340 -1.86 5.17 -26.14
N ALA A 341 -0.69 4.72 -26.56
CA ALA A 341 0.37 5.58 -27.04
C ALA A 341 0.07 6.21 -28.40
N ASN A 342 -0.81 5.60 -29.21
CA ASN A 342 -0.95 5.95 -30.63
C ASN A 342 -2.38 6.37 -31.04
N ARG A 343 -3.40 6.05 -30.24
CA ARG A 343 -4.77 6.54 -30.44
C ARG A 343 -4.83 8.07 -30.52
N ALA A 344 -5.83 8.61 -31.23
CA ALA A 344 -5.96 10.07 -31.38
C ALA A 344 -6.22 10.76 -30.04
N GLU A 345 -7.30 10.38 -29.37
CA GLU A 345 -7.72 11.02 -28.12
C GLU A 345 -7.17 10.33 -26.88
N MET A 346 -7.00 11.08 -25.79
CA MET A 346 -6.82 10.51 -24.46
C MET A 346 -8.08 9.75 -24.04
N LEU A 347 -7.94 8.87 -23.04
CA LEU A 347 -9.09 8.21 -22.42
C LEU A 347 -10.04 9.23 -21.81
N LYS A 348 -11.35 8.99 -21.97
CA LYS A 348 -12.38 9.70 -21.23
C LYS A 348 -12.21 9.45 -19.73
N ARG A 349 -12.18 10.51 -18.93
CA ARG A 349 -12.29 10.40 -17.47
C ARG A 349 -13.76 10.57 -17.08
N ASP A 350 -14.36 9.51 -16.55
CA ASP A 350 -15.74 9.55 -16.02
C ASP A 350 -15.79 10.18 -14.63
N LEU A 351 -14.65 10.19 -13.92
CA LEU A 351 -14.47 10.87 -12.65
C LEU A 351 -13.59 12.11 -12.85
N ALA A 352 -13.98 13.22 -12.24
CA ALA A 352 -13.16 14.43 -12.23
C ALA A 352 -11.84 14.18 -11.48
N LEU A 353 -10.77 14.84 -11.90
CA LEU A 353 -9.54 14.89 -11.11
C LEU A 353 -9.86 15.48 -9.73
N PRO A 354 -9.30 14.95 -8.63
CA PRO A 354 -9.39 15.62 -7.35
C PRO A 354 -8.86 17.05 -7.50
N SER A 355 -9.50 18.01 -6.84
CA SER A 355 -8.91 19.34 -6.74
C SER A 355 -7.51 19.22 -6.13
N PRO A 356 -6.48 19.93 -6.64
CA PRO A 356 -5.17 19.98 -6.01
C PRO A 356 -5.37 20.30 -4.52
N GLY A 357 -5.01 19.35 -3.65
CA GLY A 357 -5.32 19.42 -2.23
C GLY A 357 -4.75 20.68 -1.59
N ARG A 358 -5.60 21.40 -0.86
CA ARG A 358 -5.22 22.36 0.19
C ARG A 358 -4.63 21.63 1.39
#